data_AF-H1Z0A3-F1
#
_entry.id   AF-H1Z0A3-F1
#
_cell.length_a   1.000
_cell.length_b   1.000
_cell.length_c   1.000
_cell.angle_alpha   90.00
_cell.angle_beta   90.00
_cell.angle_gamma   90.00
#
_symmetry.space_group_name_H-M   'P 1'
#
loop_
_entity.id
_entity.type
_entity.pdbx_description
1 polymer ?
#
loop_
_entity_poly.entity_id
_entity_poly.type
_entity_poly.pdbx_seq_one_letter_code
_entity_poly.pdbx_strand_id
1 'polypeptide(L)'
;MCDVNRIYQLYLETRSKRKVAEIMGISRNTVSKYLNRIENCKNGLTNEILPEDEKVARPNTVCKGEIRDRILSMLLENQEKPKKQRLNAKQIFSILVGEGEKISYSTVLREVSKWKESNSFKDVCIAQEYDSGFRSECDWGTVVLKIPEESAKYKQFSTVLNYSLYRFGRIYPNCIFRVDLNSKSGQTGHRFR
;
A
#
# COMPACT_ATOMS: atom_id res chain seq x y z
N MET A 1 -0.62 -30.00 3.98
CA MET A 1 -1.77 -29.71 4.88
C MET A 1 -2.40 -31.05 5.21
N CYS A 2 -2.55 -31.42 6.48
CA CYS A 2 -3.08 -32.73 6.84
C CYS A 2 -4.59 -32.74 6.60
N ASP A 3 -5.08 -33.64 5.75
CA ASP A 3 -6.49 -33.70 5.39
C ASP A 3 -7.31 -34.23 6.57
N VAL A 4 -8.04 -33.32 7.23
CA VAL A 4 -8.85 -33.62 8.41
C VAL A 4 -10.00 -34.56 8.09
N ASN A 5 -10.55 -34.49 6.87
CA ASN A 5 -11.59 -35.41 6.41
C ASN A 5 -11.02 -36.82 6.27
N ARG A 6 -9.78 -36.95 5.79
CA ARG A 6 -9.09 -38.24 5.69
C ARG A 6 -8.85 -38.88 7.05
N ILE A 7 -8.46 -38.09 8.06
CA ILE A 7 -8.33 -38.57 9.46
C ILE A 7 -9.66 -39.14 9.96
N TYR A 8 -10.76 -38.44 9.70
CA TYR A 8 -12.09 -38.85 10.13
C TYR A 8 -12.56 -40.15 9.44
N GLN A 9 -12.38 -40.27 8.13
CA GLN A 9 -12.71 -41.49 7.37
C GLN A 9 -11.92 -42.70 7.86
N LEU A 10 -10.60 -42.59 7.97
CA LEU A 10 -9.74 -43.67 8.47
C LEU A 10 -10.10 -44.09 9.90
N TYR A 11 -10.56 -43.15 10.72
CA TYR A 11 -11.03 -43.46 12.07
C TYR A 11 -12.36 -44.23 12.06
N LEU A 12 -13.29 -43.92 11.16
CA LEU A 12 -14.54 -44.68 11.00
C LEU A 12 -14.28 -46.12 10.55
N GLU A 13 -13.32 -46.32 9.65
CA GLU A 13 -12.92 -47.62 9.11
C GLU A 13 -12.16 -48.46 10.15
N THR A 14 -11.13 -47.89 10.79
CA THR A 14 -10.22 -48.65 11.65
C THR A 14 -10.63 -48.67 13.12
N ARG A 15 -11.45 -47.71 13.57
CA ARG A 15 -11.81 -47.44 14.97
C ARG A 15 -10.60 -47.28 15.92
N SER A 16 -9.39 -47.06 15.38
CA SER A 16 -8.15 -47.00 16.15
C SER A 16 -7.33 -45.76 15.81
N LYS A 17 -7.25 -44.83 16.76
CA LYS A 17 -6.43 -43.60 16.62
C LYS A 17 -4.95 -43.91 16.35
N ARG A 18 -4.44 -45.03 16.86
CA ARG A 18 -3.05 -45.48 16.65
C ARG A 18 -2.82 -45.95 15.22
N LYS A 19 -3.79 -46.67 14.64
CA LYS A 19 -3.72 -47.12 13.24
C LYS A 19 -3.83 -45.96 12.26
N VAL A 20 -4.72 -44.99 12.54
CA VAL A 20 -4.83 -43.75 11.77
C VAL A 20 -3.51 -42.97 11.80
N ALA A 21 -2.86 -42.86 12.96
CA ALA A 21 -1.57 -42.20 13.11
C ALA A 21 -0.46 -42.87 12.28
N GLU A 22 -0.42 -44.21 12.28
CA GLU A 22 0.53 -45.01 11.49
C GLU A 22 0.30 -44.85 9.97
N ILE A 23 -0.95 -44.92 9.50
CA ILE A 23 -1.32 -44.77 8.09
C ILE A 23 -1.03 -43.35 7.57
N MET A 24 -1.32 -42.33 8.38
CA MET A 24 -1.17 -40.92 8.00
C MET A 24 0.23 -40.36 8.29
N GLY A 25 1.10 -41.11 8.99
CA GLY A 25 2.43 -40.65 9.38
C GLY A 25 2.44 -39.44 10.33
N ILE A 26 1.41 -39.28 11.16
CA ILE A 26 1.25 -38.15 12.09
C ILE A 26 1.17 -38.62 13.54
N SER A 27 1.43 -37.74 14.50
CA SER A 27 1.36 -38.10 15.92
C SER A 27 -0.07 -38.51 16.32
N ARG A 28 -0.19 -39.51 17.21
CA ARG A 28 -1.48 -39.90 17.83
C ARG A 28 -2.18 -38.70 18.51
N ASN A 29 -1.41 -37.78 19.09
CA ASN A 29 -1.94 -36.59 19.75
C ASN A 29 -2.62 -35.66 18.74
N THR A 30 -2.03 -35.51 17.54
CA THR A 30 -2.60 -34.75 16.43
C THR A 30 -3.92 -35.37 15.96
N VAL A 31 -3.97 -36.70 15.81
CA VAL A 31 -5.20 -37.44 15.46
C VAL A 31 -6.29 -37.22 16.51
N SER A 32 -5.97 -37.40 17.79
CA SER A 32 -6.92 -37.16 18.89
C SER A 32 -7.44 -35.72 18.90
N LYS A 33 -6.55 -34.74 18.70
CA LYS A 33 -6.91 -33.32 18.66
C LYS A 33 -7.95 -33.04 17.57
N TYR A 34 -7.71 -33.52 16.34
CA TYR A 34 -8.63 -33.29 15.23
C TYR A 34 -9.97 -34.01 15.39
N LEU A 35 -9.97 -35.27 15.87
CA LEU A 35 -11.21 -35.99 16.14
C LEU A 35 -12.07 -35.29 17.20
N ASN A 36 -11.46 -34.81 18.29
CA ASN A 36 -12.16 -34.06 19.32
C ASN A 36 -12.74 -32.74 18.78
N ARG A 37 -12.02 -32.04 17.89
CA ARG A 37 -12.55 -30.83 17.24
C ARG A 37 -13.75 -31.13 16.34
N ILE A 38 -13.72 -32.23 15.60
CA ILE A 38 -14.86 -32.67 14.78
C ILE A 38 -16.08 -32.97 15.65
N GLU A 39 -15.90 -33.69 16.77
CA GLU A 39 -16.98 -33.95 17.73
C GLU A 39 -17.52 -32.66 18.35
N ASN A 40 -16.65 -31.73 18.74
CA ASN A 40 -17.06 -30.43 19.26
C ASN A 40 -17.84 -29.60 18.22
N CYS A 41 -17.47 -29.66 16.95
CA CYS A 41 -18.24 -29.05 15.86
C CYS A 41 -19.63 -29.68 15.69
N LYS A 42 -19.71 -31.01 15.73
CA LYS A 42 -21.00 -31.72 15.64
C LYS A 42 -21.91 -31.43 16.83
N ASN A 43 -21.33 -31.22 18.01
CA ASN A 43 -22.05 -30.90 19.24
C ASN A 43 -22.36 -29.41 19.38
N GLY A 44 -22.03 -28.57 18.38
CA GLY A 44 -22.30 -27.13 18.39
C GLY A 44 -21.44 -26.32 19.35
N LEU A 45 -20.38 -26.90 19.92
CA LEU A 45 -19.46 -26.23 20.85
C LEU A 45 -18.45 -25.33 20.12
N THR A 46 -18.18 -25.60 18.84
CA THR A 46 -17.23 -24.84 18.01
C THR A 46 -17.69 -24.79 16.56
N ASN A 47 -17.63 -23.64 15.90
CA ASN A 47 -18.10 -23.51 14.50
C ASN A 47 -17.09 -24.03 13.46
N GLU A 48 -15.81 -24.14 13.82
CA GLU A 48 -14.72 -24.45 12.89
C GLU A 48 -13.77 -25.55 13.42
N ILE A 49 -13.42 -26.52 12.57
CA ILE A 49 -12.49 -27.61 12.90
C ILE A 49 -11.03 -27.15 12.81
N LEU A 50 -10.76 -26.24 11.88
CA LEU A 50 -9.51 -25.53 11.70
C LEU A 50 -9.83 -24.04 11.76
N PRO A 51 -9.68 -23.39 12.93
CA PRO A 51 -9.82 -21.95 13.01
C PRO A 51 -8.76 -21.32 12.09
N GLU A 52 -9.18 -20.52 11.10
CA GLU A 52 -8.24 -19.78 10.24
C GLU A 52 -7.38 -18.81 11.09
N ASP A 53 -7.96 -18.32 12.18
CA ASP A 53 -7.37 -17.37 13.12
C ASP A 53 -7.13 -18.01 14.50
N GLU A 54 -6.48 -19.17 14.58
CA GLU A 54 -5.95 -19.66 15.86
C GLU A 54 -4.73 -18.81 16.29
N LYS A 55 -4.98 -17.53 16.58
CA LYS A 55 -3.99 -16.59 17.07
C LYS A 55 -3.62 -17.03 18.48
N VAL A 56 -2.46 -17.67 18.59
CA VAL A 56 -1.79 -17.84 19.89
C VAL A 56 -1.56 -16.43 20.41
N ALA A 57 -2.40 -16.00 21.37
CA ALA A 57 -2.26 -14.73 22.06
C ALA A 57 -0.99 -14.77 22.91
N ARG A 58 0.15 -14.50 22.27
CA ARG A 58 1.41 -14.30 22.98
C ARG A 58 1.30 -12.92 23.65
N PRO A 59 1.46 -12.84 24.98
CA PRO A 59 1.51 -11.53 25.62
C PRO A 59 2.65 -10.73 24.99
N ASN A 60 2.35 -9.52 24.54
CA ASN A 60 3.35 -8.65 23.94
C ASN A 60 4.24 -8.07 25.06
N THR A 61 5.22 -8.85 25.51
CA THR A 61 6.05 -8.52 26.69
C THR A 61 6.90 -7.27 26.49
N VAL A 62 7.18 -6.89 25.24
CA VAL A 62 8.14 -5.81 24.90
C VAL A 62 7.48 -4.44 24.84
N CYS A 63 6.21 -4.36 24.41
CA CYS A 63 5.48 -3.09 24.37
C CYS A 63 4.55 -3.03 25.57
N LYS A 64 5.07 -2.52 26.70
CA LYS A 64 4.24 -2.21 27.87
C LYS A 64 3.21 -1.13 27.50
N GLY A 65 2.11 -1.08 28.24
CA GLY A 65 1.06 -0.05 28.06
C GLY A 65 1.63 1.36 28.05
N GLU A 66 2.54 1.65 28.97
CA GLU A 66 3.22 2.96 29.09
C GLU A 66 3.97 3.37 27.81
N ILE A 67 4.74 2.45 27.21
CA ILE A 67 5.47 2.73 25.95
C ILE A 67 4.48 2.98 24.81
N ARG A 68 3.37 2.24 24.79
CA ARG A 68 2.33 2.41 23.79
C ARG A 68 1.65 3.78 23.93
N ASP A 69 1.31 4.17 25.15
CA ASP A 69 0.72 5.47 25.45
C ASP A 69 1.67 6.61 25.09
N ARG A 70 2.97 6.42 25.33
CA ARG A 70 4.01 7.35 24.92
C ARG A 70 4.12 7.50 23.40
N ILE A 71 4.06 6.40 22.65
CA ILE A 71 4.01 6.44 21.18
C ILE A 71 2.75 7.18 20.72
N LEU A 72 1.60 6.90 21.33
CA LEU A 72 0.33 7.55 21.00
C LEU A 72 0.37 9.05 21.27
N SER A 73 0.95 9.50 22.38
CA SER A 73 1.08 10.93 22.70
C SER A 73 1.91 11.66 21.64
N MET A 74 3.05 11.09 21.23
CA MET A 74 3.89 11.66 20.16
C MET A 74 3.16 11.71 18.81
N LEU A 75 2.32 10.71 18.50
CA LEU A 75 1.52 10.67 17.28
C LEU A 75 0.36 11.68 17.28
N LEU A 76 -0.25 11.91 18.45
CA LEU A 76 -1.27 12.96 18.60
C LEU A 76 -0.65 14.35 18.44
N GLU A 77 0.49 14.63 19.08
CA GLU A 77 1.22 15.88 18.86
C GLU A 77 1.62 16.11 17.40
N ASN A 78 1.91 15.04 16.66
CA ASN A 78 2.21 15.14 15.24
C ASN A 78 1.02 15.65 14.41
N GLN A 79 -0.23 15.45 14.84
CA GLN A 79 -1.40 15.93 14.09
C GLN A 79 -1.41 17.46 14.04
N GLU A 80 -1.09 18.11 15.16
CA GLU A 80 -1.03 19.57 15.30
C GLU A 80 0.18 20.21 14.60
N LYS A 81 1.25 19.43 14.37
CA LYS A 81 2.49 19.93 13.75
C LYS A 81 2.40 20.00 12.22
N PRO A 82 3.03 21.00 11.56
CA PRO A 82 3.19 21.04 10.11
C PRO A 82 3.85 19.77 9.56
N LYS A 83 3.48 19.33 8.34
CA LYS A 83 3.97 18.06 7.74
C LYS A 83 5.49 17.84 7.85
N LYS A 84 6.30 18.89 7.67
CA LYS A 84 7.77 18.83 7.75
C LYS A 84 8.32 18.65 9.17
N GLN A 85 7.55 18.98 10.20
CA GLN A 85 7.93 18.90 11.61
C GLN A 85 7.38 17.66 12.32
N ARG A 86 6.59 16.83 11.62
CA ARG A 86 6.04 15.59 12.18
C ARG A 86 7.14 14.55 12.37
N LEU A 87 7.16 13.91 13.53
CA LEU A 87 8.07 12.82 13.85
C LEU A 87 7.75 11.59 13.01
N ASN A 88 8.77 11.03 12.37
CA ASN A 88 8.67 9.74 11.72
C ASN A 88 8.89 8.58 12.72
N ALA A 89 8.59 7.34 12.31
CA ALA A 89 8.74 6.17 13.18
C ALA A 89 10.18 5.94 13.68
N LYS A 90 11.20 6.31 12.89
CA LYS A 90 12.61 6.22 13.29
C LYS A 90 12.96 7.25 14.37
N GLN A 91 12.43 8.46 14.26
CA GLN A 91 12.61 9.52 15.25
C GLN A 91 11.94 9.16 16.57
N ILE A 92 10.69 8.69 16.52
CA ILE A 92 9.96 8.17 17.70
C ILE A 92 10.78 7.05 18.37
N PHE A 93 11.27 6.10 17.59
CA PHE A 93 12.13 5.03 18.10
C PHE A 93 13.42 5.57 18.76
N SER A 94 14.08 6.54 18.14
CA SER A 94 15.31 7.13 18.67
C SER A 94 15.07 7.87 20.00
N ILE A 95 13.92 8.56 20.11
CA ILE A 95 13.51 9.22 21.36
C ILE A 95 13.27 8.17 22.46
N LEU A 96 12.50 7.13 22.17
CA LEU A 96 12.20 6.06 23.15
C LEU A 96 13.48 5.35 23.63
N VAL A 97 14.40 5.03 22.72
CA VAL A 97 15.69 4.42 23.10
C VAL A 97 16.54 5.40 23.91
N GLY A 98 16.51 6.70 23.57
CA GLY A 98 17.18 7.75 24.35
C GLY A 98 16.58 7.94 25.76
N GLU A 99 15.28 7.71 25.92
CA GLU A 99 14.58 7.68 27.21
C GLU A 99 14.91 6.42 28.04
N GLY A 100 15.62 5.44 27.46
CA GLY A 100 16.06 4.21 28.13
C GLY A 100 15.18 2.98 27.88
N GLU A 101 14.21 3.08 26.97
CA GLU A 101 13.27 2.00 26.70
C GLU A 101 13.90 0.86 25.88
N LYS A 102 13.68 -0.38 26.34
CA LYS A 102 14.15 -1.59 25.65
C LYS A 102 13.12 -2.08 24.63
N ILE A 103 12.87 -1.27 23.60
CA ILE A 103 11.94 -1.57 22.51
C ILE A 103 12.68 -1.82 21.19
N SER A 104 12.12 -2.67 20.33
CA SER A 104 12.62 -2.87 18.98
C SER A 104 11.99 -1.89 17.99
N TYR A 105 12.74 -1.48 16.96
CA TYR A 105 12.23 -0.59 15.91
C TYR A 105 10.99 -1.16 15.21
N SER A 106 10.93 -2.47 14.95
CA SER A 106 9.78 -3.12 14.30
C SER A 106 8.53 -3.05 15.16
N THR A 107 8.65 -3.09 16.50
CA THR A 107 7.54 -2.88 17.43
C THR A 107 6.98 -1.47 17.29
N VAL A 108 7.85 -0.44 17.30
CA VAL A 108 7.44 0.96 17.13
C VAL A 108 6.77 1.17 15.78
N LEU A 109 7.37 0.65 14.70
CA LEU A 109 6.83 0.76 13.35
C LEU A 109 5.43 0.15 13.24
N ARG A 110 5.22 -1.01 13.88
CA ARG A 110 3.92 -1.68 13.91
C ARG A 110 2.85 -0.85 14.62
N GLU A 111 3.16 -0.27 15.79
CA GLU A 111 2.20 0.57 16.51
C GLU A 111 1.89 1.87 15.74
N VAL A 112 2.90 2.49 15.11
CA VAL A 112 2.70 3.64 14.22
C VAL A 112 1.83 3.28 13.01
N SER A 113 2.02 2.11 12.39
CA SER A 113 1.21 1.66 11.26
C SER A 113 -0.25 1.45 11.66
N LYS A 114 -0.50 0.74 12.77
CA LYS A 114 -1.86 0.54 13.30
C LYS A 114 -2.58 1.86 13.55
N TRP A 115 -1.88 2.82 14.15
CA TRP A 115 -2.44 4.14 14.39
C TRP A 115 -2.76 4.86 13.08
N LYS A 116 -1.87 4.82 12.08
CA LYS A 116 -2.14 5.39 10.76
C LYS A 116 -3.32 4.75 10.05
N GLU A 117 -3.49 3.44 10.17
CA GLU A 117 -4.65 2.74 9.58
C GLU A 117 -5.98 3.21 10.17
N SER A 118 -5.99 3.55 11.46
CA SER A 118 -7.20 4.03 12.16
C SER A 118 -7.41 5.55 12.07
N ASN A 119 -6.34 6.33 11.96
CA ASN A 119 -6.38 7.79 12.10
C ASN A 119 -5.98 8.56 10.82
N SER A 120 -5.50 7.88 9.78
CA SER A 120 -5.28 8.51 8.48
C SER A 120 -6.53 8.39 7.62
N PHE A 121 -6.91 9.49 6.97
CA PHE A 121 -7.80 9.41 5.84
C PHE A 121 -7.15 8.52 4.78
N LYS A 122 -7.89 7.53 4.29
CA LYS A 122 -7.52 6.82 3.07
C LYS A 122 -7.71 7.81 1.93
N ASP A 123 -6.66 8.05 1.15
CA ASP A 123 -6.82 8.73 -0.12
C ASP A 123 -7.75 7.87 -0.98
N VAL A 124 -9.02 8.27 -1.08
CA VAL A 124 -9.98 7.60 -1.94
C VAL A 124 -9.67 8.05 -3.36
N CYS A 125 -8.83 7.27 -4.05
CA CYS A 125 -8.59 7.46 -5.47
C CYS A 125 -9.76 6.85 -6.24
N ILE A 126 -10.45 7.67 -7.03
CA ILE A 126 -11.42 7.17 -8.01
C ILE A 126 -10.62 6.76 -9.24
N ALA A 127 -10.69 5.48 -9.63
CA ALA A 127 -10.12 5.04 -10.89
C ALA A 127 -10.84 5.73 -12.05
N GLN A 128 -10.08 6.41 -12.90
CA GLN A 128 -10.62 7.09 -14.06
C GLN A 128 -10.38 6.22 -15.30
N GLU A 129 -11.46 5.77 -15.92
CA GLU A 129 -11.44 5.07 -17.20
C GLU A 129 -11.79 6.07 -18.31
N TYR A 130 -11.03 6.03 -19.41
CA TYR A 130 -11.19 6.94 -20.54
C TYR A 130 -11.25 6.16 -21.83
N ASP A 131 -12.16 6.50 -22.72
CA ASP A 131 -12.14 5.96 -24.07
C ASP A 131 -10.93 6.49 -24.86
N SER A 132 -10.51 5.72 -25.87
CA SER A 132 -9.42 6.12 -26.77
C SER A 132 -9.71 7.48 -27.42
N GLY A 133 -8.75 8.41 -27.31
CA GLY A 133 -8.86 9.76 -27.89
C GLY A 133 -9.76 10.74 -27.15
N PHE A 134 -10.43 10.32 -26.06
CA PHE A 134 -11.38 11.19 -25.34
C PHE A 134 -10.68 12.26 -24.48
N ARG A 135 -9.53 11.93 -23.87
CA ARG A 135 -8.81 12.83 -22.97
C ARG A 135 -7.30 12.71 -23.12
N SER A 136 -6.64 13.86 -23.03
CA SER A 136 -5.19 13.95 -22.84
C SER A 136 -4.87 14.94 -21.73
N GLU A 137 -3.89 14.63 -20.91
CA GLU A 137 -3.32 15.55 -19.93
C GLU A 137 -2.10 16.22 -20.53
N CYS A 138 -2.07 17.56 -20.51
CA CYS A 138 -0.97 18.33 -21.06
C CYS A 138 -0.37 19.27 -20.01
N ASP A 139 0.93 19.52 -20.13
CA ASP A 139 1.69 20.42 -19.30
C ASP A 139 2.68 21.22 -20.16
N TRP A 140 2.95 22.45 -19.72
CA TRP A 140 3.90 23.36 -20.33
C TRP A 140 5.11 23.53 -19.42
N GLY A 141 6.25 23.04 -19.90
CA GLY A 141 7.52 23.10 -19.19
C GLY A 141 8.51 24.09 -19.81
N THR A 142 9.61 24.30 -19.11
CA THR A 142 10.82 24.87 -19.70
C THR A 142 11.95 23.87 -19.55
N VAL A 143 12.65 23.56 -20.64
CA VAL A 143 13.80 22.65 -20.65
C VAL A 143 15.05 23.37 -21.09
N VAL A 144 16.19 22.96 -20.56
CA VAL A 144 17.50 23.47 -20.98
C VAL A 144 18.06 22.48 -22.00
N LEU A 145 18.29 22.94 -23.24
CA LEU A 145 18.97 22.15 -24.25
C LEU A 145 20.38 22.71 -24.46
N LYS A 146 21.32 21.80 -24.68
CA LYS A 146 22.69 22.12 -25.10
C LYS A 146 22.84 21.70 -26.56
N ILE A 147 22.85 22.67 -27.47
CA ILE A 147 22.98 22.51 -28.93
C ILE A 147 24.26 23.25 -29.34
N PRO A 148 25.14 22.67 -30.17
CA PRO A 148 26.57 22.61 -29.91
C PRO A 148 27.15 23.99 -29.53
N GLU A 149 27.50 24.08 -28.23
CA GLU A 149 28.15 25.18 -27.48
C GLU A 149 27.26 26.21 -26.77
N GLU A 150 25.96 26.32 -27.06
CA GLU A 150 25.06 27.21 -26.31
C GLU A 150 24.03 26.43 -25.47
N SER A 151 23.94 26.77 -24.17
CA SER A 151 22.89 26.26 -23.29
C SER A 151 21.74 27.26 -23.26
N ALA A 152 20.65 26.93 -23.94
CA ALA A 152 19.48 27.78 -24.00
C ALA A 152 18.27 27.12 -23.34
N LYS A 153 17.43 27.94 -22.71
CA LYS A 153 16.13 27.53 -22.18
C LYS A 153 15.12 27.55 -23.31
N TYR A 154 14.38 26.47 -23.51
CA TYR A 154 13.32 26.35 -24.49
C TYR A 154 11.99 26.04 -23.82
N LYS A 155 10.90 26.51 -24.41
CA LYS A 155 9.55 26.13 -23.97
C LYS A 155 9.22 24.74 -24.50
N GLN A 156 8.73 23.88 -23.63
CA GLN A 156 8.31 22.53 -23.97
C GLN A 156 6.80 22.40 -23.74
N PHE A 157 6.12 21.82 -24.72
CA PHE A 157 4.82 21.22 -24.55
C PHE A 157 4.99 19.72 -24.36
N SER A 158 4.30 19.15 -23.38
CA SER A 158 4.20 17.70 -23.20
C SER A 158 2.75 17.30 -22.97
N THR A 159 2.35 16.17 -23.53
CA THR A 159 1.01 15.61 -23.34
C THR A 159 1.08 14.09 -23.23
N VAL A 160 0.13 13.52 -22.50
CA VAL A 160 -0.07 12.08 -22.33
C VAL A 160 -1.52 11.76 -22.67
N LEU A 161 -1.74 10.79 -23.56
CA LEU A 161 -3.07 10.23 -23.79
C LEU A 161 -3.43 9.31 -22.63
N ASN A 162 -4.53 9.59 -21.90
CA ASN A 162 -4.86 8.85 -20.69
C ASN A 162 -5.19 7.37 -20.94
N TYR A 163 -5.76 7.04 -22.12
CA TYR A 163 -6.10 5.67 -22.48
C TYR A 163 -4.87 4.81 -22.81
N SER A 164 -4.00 5.27 -23.72
CA SER A 164 -2.85 4.50 -24.21
C SER A 164 -1.56 4.78 -23.45
N LEU A 165 -1.55 5.77 -22.56
CA LEU A 165 -0.37 6.34 -21.91
C LEU A 165 0.71 6.83 -22.90
N TYR A 166 0.33 7.03 -24.17
CA TYR A 166 1.24 7.54 -25.20
C TYR A 166 1.66 8.96 -24.85
N ARG A 167 2.98 9.22 -24.89
CA ARG A 167 3.56 10.50 -24.54
C ARG A 167 4.04 11.22 -25.79
N PHE A 168 3.63 12.47 -25.93
CA PHE A 168 4.09 13.36 -26.98
C PHE A 168 4.73 14.60 -26.35
N GLY A 169 5.85 15.04 -26.92
CA GLY A 169 6.55 16.24 -26.48
C GLY A 169 7.02 17.05 -27.67
N ARG A 170 6.91 18.37 -27.58
CA ARG A 170 7.44 19.29 -28.59
C ARG A 170 8.14 20.47 -27.92
N ILE A 171 9.31 20.80 -28.45
CA ILE A 171 10.11 21.93 -28.01
C ILE A 171 9.92 23.06 -29.00
N TYR A 172 9.71 24.27 -28.48
CA TYR A 172 9.51 25.48 -29.26
C TYR A 172 10.71 26.42 -29.07
N PRO A 173 11.22 27.02 -30.16
CA PRO A 173 12.18 28.11 -30.06
C PRO A 173 11.55 29.29 -29.31
N ASN A 174 12.38 30.04 -28.58
CA ASN A 174 11.94 31.28 -27.94
C ASN A 174 11.75 32.36 -29.01
N CYS A 175 10.59 32.38 -29.66
CA CYS A 175 10.22 33.46 -30.56
C CYS A 175 9.41 34.50 -29.79
N ILE A 176 9.91 35.75 -29.73
CA ILE A 176 9.07 36.89 -29.38
C ILE A 176 8.18 37.15 -30.60
N PHE A 177 6.90 36.79 -30.52
CA PHE A 177 5.93 37.22 -31.51
C PHE A 177 5.66 38.71 -31.28
N ARG A 178 6.27 39.59 -32.09
CA ARG A 178 5.74 40.95 -32.26
C ARG A 178 4.44 40.82 -33.04
N VAL A 179 3.33 40.96 -32.34
CA VAL A 179 2.02 41.15 -32.97
C VAL A 179 1.91 42.65 -33.24
N ASP A 180 2.25 43.07 -34.46
CA ASP A 180 1.99 44.44 -34.90
C ASP A 180 0.48 44.58 -35.16
N LEU A 181 -0.25 45.13 -34.18
CA LEU A 181 -1.72 45.35 -34.25
C LEU A 181 -2.13 46.51 -35.18
N ASN A 182 -1.22 47.04 -36.00
CA ASN A 182 -1.47 48.17 -36.90
C ASN A 182 -1.25 47.82 -38.37
N SER A 183 -2.08 46.94 -38.92
CA SER A 183 -2.33 46.91 -40.37
C SER A 183 -3.83 46.83 -40.64
N LYS A 184 -4.47 48.00 -40.67
CA LYS A 184 -5.72 48.15 -41.42
C LYS A 184 -5.39 48.17 -42.92
N SER A 185 -6.30 47.59 -43.69
CA SER A 185 -6.50 47.67 -45.14
C SER A 185 -5.67 46.71 -46.01
N GLY A 186 -6.39 46.02 -46.91
CA GLY A 186 -5.79 45.38 -48.10
C GLY A 186 -6.36 44.00 -48.40
N GLN A 187 -7.41 43.97 -49.22
CA GLN A 187 -7.92 42.77 -49.88
C GLN A 187 -6.80 41.99 -50.59
N THR A 188 -6.88 40.66 -50.60
CA THR A 188 -6.99 39.83 -51.82
C THR A 188 -6.91 38.36 -51.44
N GLY A 189 -7.90 37.59 -51.90
CA GLY A 189 -7.91 36.15 -51.74
C GLY A 189 -6.97 35.47 -52.73
N HIS A 190 -6.35 34.36 -52.31
CA HIS A 190 -6.04 33.29 -53.24
C HIS A 190 -6.13 31.91 -52.56
N ARG A 191 -6.79 31.01 -53.32
CA ARG A 191 -7.01 29.60 -53.04
C ARG A 191 -5.68 28.87 -52.88
N PHE A 192 -5.58 28.03 -51.85
CA PHE A 192 -4.60 26.95 -51.84
C PHE A 192 -5.15 25.77 -52.65
N ARG A 193 -4.36 25.33 -53.63
CA ARG A 193 -4.29 23.92 -54.05
C ARG A 193 -3.22 23.26 -53.20
#